data_AF-A0A820FH11-F1
#
_entry.id   AF-A0A820FH11-F1
#
_cell.length_a   1.000
_cell.length_b   1.000
_cell.length_c   1.000
_cell.angle_alpha   90.00
_cell.angle_beta   90.00
_cell.angle_gamma   90.00
#
_symmetry.space_group_name_H-M   'P 1'
#
loop_
_entity.id
_entity.type
_entity.pdbx_description
1 polymer ?
#
loop_
_entity_poly.entity_id
_entity_poly.type
_entity_poly.pdbx_seq_one_letter_code
_entity_poly.pdbx_strand_id
1 'polypeptide(L)'
;MRSIQTRFPHPKSRSWTRLHPNAIPPAPEDLPINQGSITINEMEQAIKQSKDGKSSGIDYSITPEVLKYDDRWIMNQLCNICNEIYNNQQTPKQFNTNIIIPIPKKATKRLQRTTEALVSCQ
;
A
#
# COMPACT_ATOMS: atom_id res chain seq x y z
N MET A 1 49.73 -13.55 -6.14
CA MET A 1 48.42 -13.88 -5.54
C MET A 1 48.36 -13.24 -4.16
N ARG A 2 47.50 -12.25 -3.93
CA ARG A 2 47.15 -11.78 -2.58
C ARG A 2 45.64 -11.65 -2.51
N SER A 3 45.00 -12.63 -1.90
CA SER A 3 43.57 -12.62 -1.60
C SER A 3 43.29 -11.52 -0.60
N ILE A 4 42.67 -10.44 -1.05
CA ILE A 4 42.15 -9.40 -0.15
C ILE A 4 40.82 -9.93 0.37
N GLN A 5 40.88 -10.70 1.45
CA GLN A 5 39.70 -11.08 2.20
C GLN A 5 39.30 -9.86 3.05
N THR A 6 38.48 -8.97 2.49
CA THR A 6 37.87 -7.89 3.26
C THR A 6 36.89 -8.50 4.24
N ARG A 7 37.40 -8.81 5.44
CA ARG A 7 36.61 -9.20 6.59
C ARG A 7 35.83 -7.96 7.01
N PHE A 8 34.59 -7.81 6.55
CA PHE A 8 33.67 -6.83 7.11
C PHE A 8 33.56 -7.12 8.61
N PRO A 9 33.88 -6.17 9.51
CA PRO A 9 33.70 -6.40 10.92
C PRO A 9 32.20 -6.57 11.17
N HIS A 10 31.82 -7.75 11.64
CA HIS A 10 30.49 -7.96 12.21
C HIS A 10 30.37 -7.00 13.41
N PRO A 11 29.35 -6.14 13.48
CA PRO A 11 29.15 -5.30 14.65
C PRO A 11 28.88 -6.23 15.84
N LYS A 12 29.88 -6.36 16.72
CA LYS A 12 29.70 -6.95 18.04
C LYS A 12 28.77 -6.02 18.82
N SER A 13 27.72 -6.60 19.39
CA SER A 13 26.64 -5.95 20.15
C SER A 13 25.68 -5.06 19.36
N ARG A 14 24.78 -5.68 18.60
CA ARG A 14 23.39 -5.20 18.56
C ARG A 14 22.52 -6.26 19.22
N SER A 15 22.54 -6.28 20.55
CA SER A 15 21.53 -7.01 21.30
C SER A 15 20.19 -6.33 20.99
N TRP A 16 19.35 -6.99 20.21
CA TRP A 16 17.93 -6.66 20.18
C TRP A 16 17.38 -7.11 21.53
N THR A 17 17.59 -6.30 22.56
CA THR A 17 16.91 -6.48 23.83
C THR A 17 15.43 -6.43 23.49
N ARG A 18 14.75 -7.57 23.67
CA ARG A 18 13.30 -7.69 23.49
C ARG A 18 12.67 -6.78 24.54
N LEU A 19 12.37 -5.54 24.17
CA LEU A 19 11.62 -4.60 25.01
C LEU A 19 10.23 -5.22 25.22
N HIS A 20 10.01 -5.90 26.34
CA HIS A 20 8.67 -6.21 26.85
C HIS A 20 8.11 -4.98 27.59
N PRO A 21 6.78 -4.87 27.66
CA PRO A 21 5.99 -3.84 27.01
C PRO A 21 6.13 -2.48 27.71
N ASN A 22 6.98 -1.60 27.19
CA ASN A 22 6.94 -0.21 27.59
C ASN A 22 5.69 0.41 26.96
N ALA A 23 4.69 0.70 27.80
CA ALA A 23 3.55 1.53 27.43
C ALA A 23 4.08 2.83 26.82
N ILE A 24 3.74 3.09 25.57
CA ILE A 24 4.10 4.32 24.87
C ILE A 24 3.48 5.46 25.69
N PRO A 25 4.28 6.44 26.19
CA PRO A 25 3.72 7.55 26.94
C PRO A 25 2.70 8.27 26.05
N PRO A 26 1.54 8.68 26.61
CA PRO A 26 0.52 9.37 25.83
C PRO A 26 1.10 10.64 25.21
N ALA A 27 0.63 10.99 24.02
CA ALA A 27 1.04 12.22 23.37
C ALA A 27 0.71 13.42 24.28
N PRO A 28 1.59 14.42 24.38
CA PRO A 28 1.38 15.57 25.26
C PRO A 28 0.24 16.49 24.83
N GLU A 29 -0.16 16.45 23.56
CA GLU A 29 -1.26 17.24 23.02
C GLU A 29 -1.96 16.46 21.91
N ASP A 30 -3.30 16.50 21.91
CA ASP A 30 -4.10 15.94 20.84
C ASP A 30 -4.06 16.88 19.63
N LEU A 31 -3.69 16.32 18.47
CA LEU A 31 -3.72 17.07 17.22
C LEU A 31 -5.18 17.40 16.86
N PRO A 32 -5.46 18.59 16.29
CA PRO A 32 -6.81 18.98 15.86
C PRO A 32 -7.19 18.23 14.58
N ILE A 33 -7.41 16.92 14.70
CA ILE A 33 -7.77 16.03 13.60
C ILE A 33 -9.28 15.89 13.58
N ASN A 34 -9.89 16.06 12.41
CA ASN A 34 -11.29 15.76 12.21
C ASN A 34 -11.50 14.23 12.29
N GLN A 35 -12.19 13.76 13.33
CA GLN A 35 -12.52 12.35 13.53
C GLN A 35 -13.92 11.99 12.97
N GLY A 36 -14.57 12.91 12.27
CA GLY A 36 -15.88 12.70 11.66
C GLY A 36 -15.87 11.71 10.51
N SER A 37 -17.07 11.37 10.01
CA SER A 37 -17.23 10.54 8.81
C SER A 37 -16.60 11.23 7.60
N ILE A 38 -16.01 10.43 6.71
CA ILE A 38 -15.50 10.89 5.43
C ILE A 38 -16.65 11.40 4.59
N THR A 39 -16.48 12.59 4.02
CA THR A 39 -17.46 13.26 3.17
C THR A 39 -17.19 13.00 1.68
N ILE A 40 -18.25 13.13 0.86
CA ILE A 40 -18.13 12.97 -0.61
C ILE A 40 -17.17 14.01 -1.21
N ASN A 41 -17.16 15.23 -0.68
CA ASN A 41 -16.27 16.29 -1.16
C ASN A 41 -14.79 15.99 -0.87
N GLU A 42 -14.47 15.43 0.30
CA GLU A 42 -13.12 14.94 0.60
C GLU A 42 -12.73 13.81 -0.36
N MET A 43 -13.66 12.91 -0.66
CA MET A 43 -13.44 11.83 -1.61
C MET A 43 -13.19 12.35 -3.03
N GLU A 44 -13.94 13.35 -3.48
CA GLU A 44 -13.75 13.99 -4.79
C GLU A 44 -12.35 14.64 -4.89
N GLN A 45 -11.93 15.35 -3.84
CA GLN A 45 -10.59 15.93 -3.78
C GLN A 45 -9.50 14.86 -3.80
N ALA A 46 -9.70 13.75 -3.08
CA ALA A 46 -8.76 12.63 -3.06
C ALA A 46 -8.61 11.97 -4.44
N ILE A 47 -9.72 11.76 -5.16
CA ILE A 47 -9.71 11.20 -6.52
C ILE A 47 -8.99 12.15 -7.48
N LYS A 48 -9.27 13.46 -7.42
CA LYS A 48 -8.58 14.48 -8.23
C LYS A 48 -7.07 14.52 -7.98
N GLN A 49 -6.64 14.33 -6.73
CA GLN A 49 -5.23 14.28 -6.36
C GLN A 49 -4.54 12.95 -6.74
N SER A 50 -5.30 11.90 -7.07
CA SER A 50 -4.71 10.63 -7.50
C SER A 50 -4.00 10.79 -8.85
N LYS A 51 -2.81 10.21 -8.95
CA LYS A 51 -2.02 10.22 -10.19
C LYS A 51 -2.52 9.18 -11.18
N ASP A 52 -2.43 9.52 -12.45
CA ASP A 52 -2.67 8.62 -13.58
C ASP A 52 -1.50 7.64 -13.75
N GLY A 53 -1.74 6.53 -14.45
CA GLY A 53 -0.76 5.48 -14.71
C GLY A 53 -0.45 4.60 -13.50
N LYS A 54 -1.31 4.58 -12.48
CA LYS A 54 -1.21 3.57 -11.40
C LYS A 54 -1.77 2.24 -11.87
N SER A 55 -1.20 1.16 -11.36
CA SER A 55 -1.69 -0.19 -11.63
C SER A 55 -3.06 -0.42 -11.01
N SER A 56 -3.97 -1.01 -11.78
CA SER A 56 -5.24 -1.54 -11.27
C SER A 56 -5.01 -2.80 -10.44
N GLY A 57 -5.95 -3.07 -9.52
CA GLY A 57 -6.02 -4.33 -8.78
C GLY A 57 -6.60 -5.47 -9.62
N ILE A 58 -7.04 -6.53 -8.93
CA ILE A 58 -7.66 -7.73 -9.54
C ILE A 58 -8.91 -7.44 -10.37
N ASP A 59 -9.56 -6.30 -10.14
CA ASP A 59 -10.83 -5.97 -10.78
C ASP A 59 -10.66 -5.47 -12.23
N TYR A 60 -9.40 -5.22 -12.65
CA TYR A 60 -8.90 -4.78 -13.98
C TYR A 60 -9.54 -3.51 -14.58
N SER A 61 -10.77 -3.18 -14.19
CA SER A 61 -11.66 -2.18 -14.78
C SER A 61 -11.62 -0.86 -14.01
N ILE A 62 -11.16 -0.90 -12.75
CA ILE A 62 -11.08 0.27 -11.89
C ILE A 62 -9.65 0.82 -11.98
N THR A 63 -9.48 1.85 -12.80
CA THR A 63 -8.25 2.63 -12.93
C THR A 63 -8.45 4.02 -12.34
N PRO A 64 -7.39 4.72 -11.90
CA PRO A 64 -7.53 6.09 -11.40
C PRO A 64 -8.09 7.05 -12.46
N GLU A 65 -7.86 6.78 -13.74
CA GLU A 65 -8.45 7.55 -14.84
C GLU A 65 -9.96 7.36 -14.87
N VAL A 66 -10.45 6.12 -14.80
CA VAL A 66 -11.90 5.83 -14.76
C VAL A 66 -12.54 6.53 -13.57
N LEU A 67 -11.92 6.46 -12.39
CA LEU A 67 -12.44 7.12 -11.19
C LEU A 67 -12.58 8.64 -11.32
N LYS A 68 -11.72 9.29 -12.13
CA LYS A 68 -11.80 10.74 -12.37
C LYS A 68 -12.90 11.13 -13.34
N TYR A 69 -13.25 10.24 -14.27
CA TYR A 69 -14.34 10.46 -15.23
C TYR A 69 -15.70 9.97 -14.71
N ASP A 70 -15.71 9.20 -13.63
CA ASP A 70 -16.92 8.56 -13.13
C ASP A 70 -17.94 9.49 -12.48
N ASP A 71 -19.17 8.99 -12.42
CA ASP A 71 -20.32 9.64 -11.81
C ASP A 71 -20.29 9.58 -10.28
N ARG A 72 -21.17 10.38 -9.66
CA ARG A 72 -21.35 10.44 -8.19
C ARG A 72 -21.65 9.08 -7.55
N TRP A 73 -22.13 8.11 -8.33
CA TRP A 73 -22.44 6.78 -7.81
C TRP A 73 -21.19 6.06 -7.28
N ILE A 74 -20.08 6.04 -8.04
CA ILE A 74 -18.83 5.43 -7.57
C ILE A 74 -18.27 6.16 -6.37
N MET A 75 -18.34 7.50 -6.36
CA MET A 75 -17.91 8.30 -5.20
C MET A 75 -18.68 7.94 -3.93
N ASN A 76 -20.00 7.74 -4.03
CA ASN A 76 -20.83 7.30 -2.91
C ASN A 76 -20.45 5.90 -2.44
N GLN A 77 -20.20 4.96 -3.36
CA GLN A 77 -19.77 3.61 -2.98
C GLN A 77 -18.42 3.62 -2.27
N LEU A 78 -17.45 4.39 -2.78
CA LEU A 78 -16.14 4.52 -2.14
C LEU A 78 -16.25 5.19 -0.77
N CYS A 79 -17.06 6.24 -0.64
CA CYS A 79 -17.31 6.91 0.64
C CYS A 79 -17.92 5.95 1.67
N ASN A 80 -18.89 5.12 1.27
CA ASN A 80 -19.49 4.11 2.13
C ASN A 80 -18.47 3.07 2.59
N ILE A 81 -17.69 2.50 1.67
CA ILE A 81 -16.66 1.52 2.00
C ILE A 81 -15.64 2.11 2.98
N CYS A 82 -15.15 3.32 2.73
CA CYS A 82 -14.19 3.96 3.62
C CYS A 82 -14.78 4.24 5.01
N ASN A 83 -16.04 4.68 5.09
CA ASN A 83 -16.72 4.90 6.36
C ASN A 83 -17.00 3.58 7.11
N GLU A 84 -17.35 2.51 6.42
CA GLU A 84 -17.49 1.17 7.01
C GLU A 84 -16.17 0.68 7.61
N ILE A 85 -15.07 0.83 6.88
CA ILE A 85 -13.73 0.47 7.37
C ILE A 85 -13.35 1.31 8.59
N TYR A 86 -13.62 2.61 8.55
CA TYR A 86 -13.32 3.53 9.65
C TYR A 86 -14.11 3.19 10.92
N ASN A 87 -15.42 2.95 10.79
CA ASN A 87 -16.30 2.69 11.92
C ASN A 87 -16.10 1.28 12.52
N ASN A 88 -15.97 0.27 11.66
CA ASN A 88 -15.87 -1.13 12.09
C ASN A 88 -14.44 -1.54 12.46
N GLN A 89 -13.44 -0.74 12.06
CA GLN A 89 -12.01 -1.04 12.19
C GLN A 89 -11.65 -2.43 11.59
N GLN A 90 -12.38 -2.83 10.55
CA GLN A 90 -12.23 -4.12 9.89
C GLN A 90 -11.81 -3.92 8.44
N THR A 91 -10.75 -4.63 8.05
CA THR A 91 -10.22 -4.60 6.68
C THR A 91 -11.05 -5.52 5.77
N PRO A 92 -11.43 -5.07 4.55
CA PRO A 92 -12.11 -5.93 3.59
C PRO A 92 -11.23 -7.14 3.25
N LYS A 93 -11.84 -8.32 3.09
CA LYS A 93 -11.09 -9.55 2.76
C LYS A 93 -10.25 -9.42 1.49
N GLN A 94 -10.74 -8.63 0.53
CA GLN A 94 -10.06 -8.37 -0.74
C GLN A 94 -8.76 -7.56 -0.58
N PHE A 95 -8.58 -6.81 0.50
CA PHE A 95 -7.29 -6.13 0.75
C PHE A 95 -6.19 -7.10 1.18
N ASN A 96 -6.54 -8.34 1.54
CA ASN A 96 -5.58 -9.40 1.82
C ASN A 96 -5.11 -10.14 0.55
N THR A 97 -5.71 -9.87 -0.61
CA THR A 97 -5.28 -10.46 -1.89
C THR A 97 -4.37 -9.49 -2.63
N ASN A 98 -3.28 -9.99 -3.21
CA ASN A 98 -2.27 -9.17 -3.87
C ASN A 98 -1.85 -9.79 -5.19
N ILE A 99 -1.73 -8.97 -6.24
CA ILE A 99 -1.05 -9.34 -7.49
C ILE A 99 0.39 -8.83 -7.40
N ILE A 100 1.35 -9.74 -7.54
CA ILE A 100 2.78 -9.39 -7.55
C ILE A 100 3.26 -9.33 -8.99
N ILE A 101 3.52 -8.13 -9.49
CA ILE A 101 4.11 -7.90 -10.81
C ILE A 101 5.58 -7.52 -10.60
N PRO A 102 6.55 -8.36 -11.00
CA PRO A 102 7.97 -8.04 -10.84
C PRO A 102 8.37 -6.89 -11.79
N ILE A 103 8.67 -5.71 -11.24
CA ILE A 103 9.18 -4.57 -12.00
C ILE A 103 10.70 -4.47 -11.79
N PRO A 104 11.52 -4.69 -12.83
CA PRO A 104 12.97 -4.59 -12.69
C PRO A 104 13.38 -3.13 -12.44
N LYS A 105 14.23 -2.92 -11.43
CA LYS A 105 14.78 -1.59 -11.11
C LYS A 105 15.66 -1.10 -12.27
N LYS A 106 15.60 0.20 -12.57
CA LYS A 106 16.23 0.89 -13.73
C LYS A 106 17.68 0.49 -14.09
N ALA A 107 18.49 0.05 -13.12
CA ALA A 107 19.88 -0.34 -13.35
C ALA A 107 20.06 -1.77 -13.93
N THR A 108 19.02 -2.61 -13.92
CA THR A 108 19.09 -4.00 -14.39
C THR A 108 18.18 -4.17 -15.60
N LYS A 109 18.65 -3.78 -16.78
CA LYS A 109 17.95 -3.94 -18.08
C LYS A 109 17.92 -5.39 -18.58
N ARG A 110 17.63 -6.36 -17.72
CA ARG A 110 17.37 -7.72 -18.22
C ARG A 110 15.89 -7.79 -18.56
N LEU A 111 15.60 -7.51 -19.82
CA LEU A 111 14.31 -7.67 -20.48
C LEU A 111 13.68 -9.01 -20.08
N GLN A 112 12.74 -9.02 -19.14
CA GLN A 112 11.91 -10.18 -18.90
C GLN A 112 10.67 -9.98 -19.75
N ARG A 113 10.63 -10.72 -20.86
CA ARG A 113 9.42 -10.90 -21.66
C ARG A 113 8.35 -11.43 -20.72
N THR A 114 7.18 -10.83 -20.75
CA THR A 114 5.96 -11.35 -20.14
C THR A 114 5.77 -12.79 -20.59
N THR A 115 6.11 -13.75 -19.73
CA THR A 115 5.63 -15.12 -19.86
C THR A 115 4.38 -15.21 -19.03
N GLU A 116 3.25 -15.33 -19.72
CA GLU A 116 1.97 -15.78 -19.19
C GLU A 116 2.18 -17.14 -18.52
N ALA A 117 2.48 -17.13 -17.22
CA ALA A 117 2.42 -18.33 -16.41
C ALA A 117 0.97 -18.52 -15.98
N LEU A 118 0.18 -19.14 -16.86
CA LEU A 118 -0.98 -19.92 -16.44
C LEU A 118 -0.48 -20.96 -15.45
N VAL A 119 -0.63 -20.68 -14.15
CA VAL A 119 -0.45 -21.69 -13.11
C VAL A 119 -1.64 -22.62 -13.18
N SER A 120 -1.54 -23.62 -14.05
CA SER A 120 -2.31 -24.85 -13.98
C SER A 120 -1.84 -25.60 -12.73
N CYS A 121 -2.62 -25.56 -11.66
CA CYS A 121 -2.51 -26.54 -10.59
C CYS A 121 -2.84 -27.92 -11.16
N GLN A 122 -1.85 -28.79 -11.24
CA GLN A 122 -2.02 -30.25 -11.09
C GLN A 122 -1.42 -30.65 -9.75
#